data_AF-A0A565BF80-F1
#
_entry.id   AF-A0A565BF80-F1
#
_cell.length_a   1.000
_cell.length_b   1.000
_cell.length_c   1.000
_cell.angle_alpha   90.00
_cell.angle_beta   90.00
_cell.angle_gamma   90.00
#
_symmetry.space_group_name_H-M   'P 1'
#
loop_
_entity.id
_entity.type
_entity.pdbx_description
1 polymer ?
#
loop_
_entity_poly.entity_id
_entity_poly.type
_entity_poly.pdbx_seq_one_letter_code
_entity_poly.pdbx_strand_id
1 'polypeptide(L)'
;MEYVHPEIHLQRRTSRFARLNNLLVDMVDYTRMNPLANLMLIMKYTPEDEDIELVRIVNEVKKRNYNVFLVVGDNQDRDNCGYPSDVLPGCTIWTWTSLVSGGPSCTSDEEDDEEDDGEDVTMFF
;
A
#
# COMPACT_ATOMS: atom_id res chain seq x y z
N MET A 1 29.71 -1.93 -11.57
CA MET A 1 28.84 -0.75 -11.79
C MET A 1 27.46 -1.29 -12.08
N GLU A 2 26.54 -1.20 -11.12
CA GLU A 2 25.14 -1.55 -11.32
C GLU A 2 24.47 -0.41 -12.08
N TYR A 3 24.06 -0.69 -13.32
CA TYR A 3 23.21 0.22 -14.07
C TYR A 3 21.77 -0.08 -13.68
N VAL A 4 21.19 0.79 -12.86
CA VAL A 4 19.74 0.89 -12.72
C VAL A 4 19.27 1.64 -13.97
N HIS A 5 18.21 1.14 -14.62
CA HIS A 5 17.64 1.60 -15.90
C HIS A 5 17.75 3.13 -16.12
N PRO A 6 18.04 3.64 -17.33
CA PRO A 6 18.27 5.07 -17.58
C PRO A 6 17.13 6.01 -17.17
N GLU A 7 15.92 5.47 -16.99
CA GLU A 7 14.73 6.20 -16.54
C GLU A 7 14.54 6.18 -15.01
N ILE A 8 15.34 5.39 -14.28
CA ILE A 8 15.27 5.31 -12.82
C ILE A 8 16.25 6.31 -12.23
N HIS A 9 15.71 7.45 -11.79
CA HIS A 9 16.48 8.49 -11.13
C HIS A 9 16.64 8.21 -9.63
N LEU A 10 17.82 7.76 -9.23
CA LEU A 10 18.15 7.58 -7.81
C LEU A 10 18.63 8.91 -7.20
N GLN A 11 17.91 9.39 -6.18
CA GLN A 11 18.29 10.60 -5.44
C GLN A 11 18.67 10.26 -3.99
N ARG A 12 19.96 10.43 -3.65
CA ARG A 12 20.43 10.28 -2.26
C ARG A 12 20.14 11.56 -1.48
N ARG A 13 19.31 11.46 -0.42
CA ARG A 13 19.04 12.56 0.52
C ARG A 13 19.58 12.28 1.92
N THR A 14 19.83 13.34 2.68
CA THR A 14 20.67 13.36 3.88
C THR A 14 20.04 12.76 5.13
N SER A 15 18.73 12.95 5.37
CA SER A 15 18.01 12.36 6.52
C SER A 15 16.82 11.50 6.09
N ARG A 16 16.40 10.56 6.94
CA ARG A 16 15.21 9.72 6.70
C ARG A 16 13.95 10.56 6.54
N PHE A 17 13.75 11.50 7.46
CA PHE A 17 12.65 12.45 7.43
C PHE A 17 12.62 13.27 6.13
N ALA A 18 13.76 13.83 5.72
CA ALA A 18 13.86 14.57 4.47
C ALA A 18 13.61 13.69 3.24
N ARG A 19 14.04 12.42 3.24
CA ARG A 19 13.74 11.49 2.13
C ARG A 19 12.23 11.28 1.99
N LEU A 20 11.54 11.03 3.09
CA LEU A 20 10.11 10.72 3.00
C LEU A 20 9.28 11.95 2.65
N ASN A 21 9.55 13.11 3.25
CA ASN A 21 8.84 14.34 2.88
C ASN A 21 9.06 14.73 1.42
N ASN A 22 10.29 14.61 0.91
CA ASN A 22 10.54 14.84 -0.51
C ASN A 22 9.80 13.83 -1.39
N LEU A 23 9.78 12.54 -1.02
CA LEU A 23 9.02 11.53 -1.75
C LEU A 23 7.53 11.89 -1.81
N LEU A 24 6.95 12.36 -0.72
CA LEU A 24 5.55 12.75 -0.67
C LEU A 24 5.28 14.03 -1.49
N VAL A 25 6.20 15.00 -1.49
CA VAL A 25 6.11 16.17 -2.36
C VAL A 25 6.21 15.78 -3.83
N ASP A 26 7.15 14.91 -4.18
CA ASP A 26 7.34 14.39 -5.54
C ASP A 26 6.08 13.65 -6.02
N MET A 27 5.43 12.87 -5.14
CA MET A 27 4.15 12.20 -5.42
C MET A 27 3.05 13.21 -5.76
N VAL A 28 2.93 14.29 -4.97
CA VAL A 28 1.96 15.37 -5.24
C VAL A 28 2.28 16.06 -6.56
N ASP A 29 3.53 16.45 -6.80
CA ASP A 29 3.91 17.13 -8.04
C ASP A 29 3.75 16.24 -9.28
N TYR A 30 4.02 14.94 -9.15
CA TYR A 30 3.79 13.97 -10.21
C TYR A 30 2.31 13.86 -10.58
N THR A 31 1.41 13.82 -9.59
CA THR A 31 -0.05 13.79 -9.85
C THR A 31 -0.55 15.04 -10.56
N ARG A 32 0.09 16.19 -10.34
CA ARG A 32 -0.31 17.43 -11.03
C ARG A 32 -0.01 17.37 -12.52
N MET A 33 1.03 16.65 -12.92
CA MET A 33 1.44 16.51 -14.31
C MET A 33 0.81 15.27 -14.99
N ASN A 34 0.36 14.27 -14.22
CA ASN A 34 -0.04 12.97 -14.74
C ASN A 34 -1.41 12.52 -14.18
N PRO A 35 -2.54 13.03 -14.72
CA PRO A 35 -3.90 12.80 -14.20
C PRO A 35 -4.39 11.33 -14.22
N LEU A 36 -3.73 10.46 -14.99
CA LEU A 36 -4.13 9.06 -15.19
C LEU A 36 -3.18 8.06 -14.53
N ALA A 37 -2.26 8.54 -13.69
CA ALA A 37 -1.26 7.69 -13.07
C ALA A 37 -1.84 6.86 -11.91
N ASN A 38 -1.14 5.77 -11.58
CA ASN A 38 -1.26 5.10 -10.29
C ASN A 38 0.03 5.35 -9.49
N LEU A 39 -0.08 5.34 -8.17
CA LEU A 39 1.05 5.62 -7.30
C LEU A 39 1.33 4.43 -6.39
N MET A 40 2.59 4.00 -6.36
CA MET A 40 3.06 2.92 -5.48
C MET A 40 4.08 3.46 -4.50
N LEU A 41 3.81 3.25 -3.22
CA LEU A 41 4.66 3.65 -2.12
C LEU A 41 5.36 2.41 -1.55
N ILE A 42 6.66 2.32 -1.80
CA ILE A 42 7.51 1.26 -1.27
C ILE A 42 8.40 1.88 -0.20
N MET A 43 8.02 1.70 1.06
CA MET A 43 8.80 2.23 2.17
C MET A 43 8.72 1.33 3.40
N LYS A 44 9.81 1.32 4.16
CA LYS A 44 9.80 0.82 5.53
C LYS A 44 9.34 1.97 6.43
N TYR A 45 8.05 2.01 6.75
CA TYR A 45 7.48 3.00 7.67
C TYR A 45 7.78 2.61 9.12
N THR A 46 8.09 3.59 9.97
CA THR A 46 8.25 3.39 11.41
C THR A 46 7.36 4.34 12.20
N PRO A 47 6.72 3.90 13.30
CA PRO A 47 5.83 4.77 14.09
C PRO A 47 6.47 6.05 14.64
N GLU A 48 7.80 6.08 14.79
CA GLU A 48 8.59 7.25 15.22
C GLU A 48 8.57 8.42 14.21
N ASP A 49 7.96 8.23 13.05
CA ASP A 49 7.87 9.16 11.94
C ASP A 49 6.67 10.15 12.09
N GLU A 50 6.32 10.55 13.32
CA GLU A 50 5.09 11.31 13.66
C GLU A 50 4.96 12.69 12.97
N ASP A 51 6.06 13.33 12.60
CA ASP A 51 6.08 14.65 11.94
C ASP A 51 5.75 14.60 10.43
N ILE A 52 5.26 13.46 9.93
CA ILE A 52 5.16 13.21 8.49
C ILE A 52 3.71 13.30 8.03
N GLU A 53 3.50 14.13 7.02
CA GLU A 53 2.19 14.43 6.41
C GLU A 53 1.65 13.28 5.53
N LEU A 54 2.05 12.04 5.80
CA LEU A 54 1.71 10.86 5.01
C LEU A 54 0.20 10.66 4.92
N VAL A 55 -0.49 10.70 6.06
CA VAL A 55 -1.95 10.57 6.14
C VAL A 55 -2.63 11.61 5.25
N ARG A 56 -2.24 12.87 5.41
CA ARG A 56 -2.84 13.98 4.66
C ARG A 56 -2.60 13.83 3.16
N ILE A 57 -1.36 13.58 2.76
CA ILE A 57 -0.97 13.51 1.36
C ILE A 57 -1.62 12.32 0.66
N VAL A 58 -1.57 11.13 1.26
CA VAL A 58 -2.20 9.93 0.68
C VAL A 58 -3.72 10.13 0.56
N ASN A 59 -4.37 10.70 1.58
CA ASN A 59 -5.81 10.97 1.51
C ASN A 59 -6.17 11.99 0.43
N GLU A 60 -5.38 13.06 0.25
CA GLU A 60 -5.60 14.03 -0.83
C GLU A 60 -5.39 13.42 -2.22
N VAL A 61 -4.40 12.53 -2.37
CA VAL A 61 -4.19 11.78 -3.62
C VAL A 61 -5.39 10.86 -3.91
N LYS A 62 -5.86 10.11 -2.91
CA LYS A 62 -7.05 9.24 -3.05
C LYS A 62 -8.31 10.04 -3.43
N LYS A 63 -8.55 11.19 -2.80
CA LYS A 63 -9.68 12.09 -3.14
C LYS A 63 -9.66 12.57 -4.60
N ARG A 64 -8.49 12.60 -5.22
CA ARG A 64 -8.32 12.94 -6.64
C ARG A 64 -8.45 11.73 -7.57
N ASN A 65 -8.96 10.61 -7.06
CA ASN A 65 -9.25 9.38 -7.79
C ASN A 65 -8.01 8.65 -8.33
N TYR A 66 -6.88 8.77 -7.63
CA TYR A 66 -5.67 7.99 -7.89
C TYR A 66 -5.70 6.68 -7.10
N ASN A 67 -5.29 5.59 -7.74
CA ASN A 67 -5.03 4.34 -7.01
C ASN A 67 -3.70 4.46 -6.27
N VAL A 68 -3.73 4.14 -4.97
CA VAL A 68 -2.54 4.12 -4.11
C VAL A 68 -2.26 2.69 -3.70
N PHE A 69 -1.06 2.23 -4.03
CA PHE A 69 -0.53 0.92 -3.69
C PHE A 69 0.51 1.07 -2.59
N LEU A 70 0.42 0.26 -1.55
CA LEU A 70 1.38 0.23 -0.45
C LEU A 70 2.14 -1.09 -0.49
N VAL A 71 3.43 -1.04 -0.25
CA VAL A 71 4.26 -2.24 -0.12
C VAL A 71 4.83 -2.29 1.30
N VAL A 72 4.63 -3.44 1.94
CA VAL A 72 5.00 -3.71 3.35
C VAL A 72 6.03 -4.83 3.41
N GLY A 73 6.68 -5.00 4.56
CA GLY A 73 7.61 -6.11 4.77
C GLY A 73 6.89 -7.46 4.77
N ASP A 74 7.59 -8.54 4.46
CA ASP A 74 6.98 -9.88 4.36
C ASP A 74 6.43 -10.43 5.68
N ASN A 75 6.90 -9.92 6.81
CA ASN A 75 6.41 -10.27 8.15
C ASN A 75 5.32 -9.30 8.64
N GLN A 76 4.74 -8.51 7.73
CA GLN A 76 3.71 -7.52 8.03
C GLN A 76 2.48 -7.78 7.19
N ASP A 77 1.32 -7.51 7.77
CA ASP A 77 0.02 -7.54 7.13
C ASP A 77 -0.63 -6.15 7.23
N ARG A 78 -1.90 -6.06 6.83
CA ARG A 78 -2.67 -4.82 6.91
C ARG A 78 -2.70 -4.24 8.33
N ASP A 79 -2.76 -5.08 9.36
CA ASP A 79 -2.96 -4.65 10.74
C ASP A 79 -1.64 -4.33 11.46
N ASN A 80 -0.50 -4.84 10.95
CA ASN A 80 0.83 -4.69 11.56
C ASN A 80 1.90 -4.07 10.62
N CYS A 81 1.49 -3.41 9.54
CA CYS A 81 2.42 -2.79 8.58
C CYS A 81 3.07 -1.49 9.04
N GLY A 82 2.69 -0.98 10.21
CA GLY A 82 3.22 0.27 10.78
C GLY A 82 2.67 1.54 10.14
N TYR A 83 2.06 1.46 8.95
CA TYR A 83 1.33 2.60 8.38
C TYR A 83 0.20 3.05 9.33
N PRO A 84 -0.08 4.35 9.41
CA PRO A 84 -1.22 4.84 10.18
C PRO A 84 -2.54 4.21 9.70
N SER A 85 -3.42 3.85 10.63
CA SER A 85 -4.73 3.25 10.33
C SER A 85 -5.54 4.06 9.32
N ASP A 86 -5.39 5.39 9.32
CA ASP A 86 -6.12 6.31 8.44
C ASP A 86 -5.64 6.29 6.99
N VAL A 87 -4.44 5.74 6.73
CA VAL A 87 -3.87 5.62 5.38
C VAL A 87 -4.46 4.40 4.66
N LEU A 88 -4.61 3.29 5.39
CA LEU A 88 -4.92 1.96 4.85
C LEU A 88 -6.25 1.89 4.06
N PRO A 89 -7.36 2.51 4.50
CA PRO A 89 -8.62 2.45 3.76
C PRO A 89 -8.47 2.98 2.34
N GLY A 90 -8.89 2.17 1.36
CA GLY A 90 -8.81 2.50 -0.06
C GLY A 90 -7.41 2.34 -0.68
N CYS A 91 -6.45 1.77 0.03
CA CYS A 91 -5.17 1.36 -0.54
C CYS A 91 -5.15 -0.15 -0.79
N THR A 92 -4.51 -0.59 -1.88
CA THR A 92 -4.16 -2.00 -2.07
C THR A 92 -2.77 -2.24 -1.49
N ILE A 93 -2.60 -3.31 -0.72
CA ILE A 93 -1.38 -3.59 0.03
C ILE A 93 -0.73 -4.85 -0.54
N TRP A 94 0.59 -4.84 -0.75
CA TRP A 94 1.38 -6.01 -1.10
C TRP A 94 2.47 -6.25 -0.05
N THR A 95 2.76 -7.52 0.21
CA THR A 95 4.07 -7.89 0.78
C THR A 95 5.15 -7.77 -0.30
N TRP A 96 6.37 -7.47 0.12
CA TRP A 96 7.51 -7.31 -0.80
C TRP A 96 7.72 -8.55 -1.68
N THR A 97 7.76 -9.74 -1.09
CA THR A 97 7.98 -11.01 -1.79
C THR A 97 6.85 -11.29 -2.78
N SER A 98 5.60 -11.02 -2.41
CA SER A 98 4.48 -11.17 -3.34
C SER A 98 4.62 -10.24 -4.54
N LEU A 99 4.89 -8.95 -4.31
CA LEU A 99 5.08 -7.98 -5.39
C LEU A 99 6.18 -8.39 -6.38
N VAL A 100 7.37 -8.74 -5.88
CA VAL A 100 8.51 -9.07 -6.75
C VAL A 100 8.38 -10.40 -7.46
N SER A 101 7.52 -11.31 -6.96
CA SER A 101 7.21 -12.58 -7.61
C SER A 101 5.99 -12.51 -8.54
N GLY A 102 5.33 -11.35 -8.64
CA GLY A 102 4.09 -11.18 -9.41
C GLY A 102 2.86 -11.82 -8.75
N GLY A 103 2.91 -12.00 -7.43
CA GLY A 103 1.84 -12.56 -6.61
C GLY A 103 0.72 -11.56 -6.26
N PRO A 104 -0.32 -12.04 -5.54
CA PRO A 104 -1.50 -11.24 -5.22
C PRO A 104 -1.23 -10.21 -4.12
N SER A 105 -2.07 -9.17 -4.07
CA SER A 105 -2.12 -8.25 -2.94
C SER A 105 -2.68 -8.95 -1.70
N CYS A 106 -2.40 -8.39 -0.52
CA CYS A 106 -3.09 -8.75 0.71
C CYS A 106 -4.58 -8.46 0.55
N THR A 107 -5.40 -9.50 0.47
CA THR A 107 -6.85 -9.40 0.60
C THR A 107 -7.19 -9.23 2.07
N SER A 108 -8.16 -8.36 2.41
CA SER A 108 -8.89 -8.55 3.65
C SER A 108 -9.73 -9.79 3.43
N ASP A 109 -9.42 -10.87 4.13
CA ASP A 109 -10.17 -12.13 4.05
C ASP A 109 -11.66 -11.81 4.29
N GLU A 110 -12.47 -11.90 3.23
CA GLU A 110 -13.87 -12.24 3.40
C GLU A 110 -13.84 -13.76 3.63
N GLU A 111 -14.15 -14.17 4.85
CA GLU A 111 -14.31 -15.57 5.22
C GLU A 111 -15.39 -16.16 4.29
N ASP A 112 -14.99 -16.96 3.30
CA ASP A 112 -15.90 -17.85 2.58
C ASP A 112 -16.35 -18.94 3.56
N ASP A 113 -17.29 -18.60 4.44
CA ASP A 113 -18.04 -19.57 5.23
C ASP A 113 -19.04 -20.30 4.30
N GLU A 114 -18.55 -21.29 3.54
CA GLU A 114 -19.43 -22.33 2.98
C GLU A 114 -19.86 -23.28 4.11
N GLU A 115 -20.84 -22.88 4.91
CA GLU A 115 -21.67 -23.80 5.70
C GLU A 115 -22.74 -24.41 4.78
N ASP A 116 -22.38 -25.47 4.05
CA ASP A 116 -23.33 -26.41 3.44
C ASP A 116 -23.91 -27.33 4.53
N ASP A 117 -24.83 -26.79 5.31
CA ASP A 117 -25.60 -27.53 6.30
C ASP A 117 -26.62 -28.43 5.58
N GLY A 118 -26.20 -29.65 5.27
CA GLY A 118 -27.06 -30.69 4.71
C GLY A 118 -28.35 -30.90 5.50
N GLU A 119 -29.49 -30.58 4.88
CA GLU A 119 -30.82 -30.89 5.40
C GLU A 119 -31.02 -32.42 5.47
N ASP A 120 -30.90 -33.00 6.67
CA ASP A 120 -31.45 -34.32 6.99
C ASP A 120 -32.98 -34.20 7.10
N VAL A 121 -33.68 -34.35 5.98
CA VAL A 121 -35.15 -34.43 5.95
C VAL A 121 -35.56 -35.78 6.52
N THR A 122 -35.76 -35.85 7.84
CA THR A 122 -36.48 -36.95 8.47
C THR A 122 -37.92 -36.97 7.96
N MET A 123 -38.25 -37.96 7.13
CA MET A 123 -39.60 -38.25 6.68
C MET A 123 -40.50 -38.60 7.87
N PHE A 124 -41.61 -37.89 8.03
CA PHE A 124 -42.79 -38.39 8.73
C PHE A 124 -43.80 -38.89 7.69
N PHE A 125 -44.01 -40.21 7.65
CA PHE A 125 -45.26 -40.85 7.23
C PHE A 125 -45.46 -42.14 8.05
#